data_AF-A0A7X6NI64-F1
#
_entry.id   AF-A0A7X6NI64-F1
#
_cell.length_a   1.000
_cell.length_b   1.000
_cell.length_c   1.000
_cell.angle_alpha   90.00
_cell.angle_beta   90.00
_cell.angle_gamma   90.00
#
_symmetry.space_group_name_H-M   'P 1'
#
loop_
_entity.id
_entity.type
_entity.pdbx_description
1 polymer ?
#
loop_
_entity_poly.entity_id
_entity_poly.type
_entity_poly.pdbx_seq_one_letter_code
_entity_poly.pdbx_strand_id
1 'polypeptide(L)'
;REKLLKGVVDDANAYGVIRDAYKLPKETEEEKAIRRQAIADAGVVGASVPLENAKLCRRVYDIGIELVGKTNSNCYTDLAIGCELAKIGTNGCVMNIGVNLSLVKDEAKLQEFNDAMKELRID
;
A
#
# COMPACT_ATOMS: atom_id res chain seq x y z
N ARG A 1 -2.90 -10.81 -11.29
CA ARG A 1 -4.35 -10.61 -11.03
C ARG A 1 -4.77 -11.12 -9.65
N GLU A 2 -4.68 -12.42 -9.37
CA GLU A 2 -5.16 -12.99 -8.08
C GLU A 2 -4.52 -12.35 -6.85
N LYS A 3 -3.21 -12.11 -6.87
CA LYS A 3 -2.52 -11.39 -5.79
C LYS A 3 -3.07 -9.99 -5.53
N LEU A 4 -3.38 -9.23 -6.60
CA LEU A 4 -3.99 -7.89 -6.48
C LEU A 4 -5.42 -7.97 -5.93
N LEU A 5 -6.21 -8.97 -6.34
CA LEU A 5 -7.55 -9.18 -5.78
C LEU A 5 -7.50 -9.57 -4.30
N LYS A 6 -6.56 -10.43 -3.91
CA LYS A 6 -6.32 -10.73 -2.49
C LYS A 6 -5.90 -9.49 -1.72
N GLY A 7 -5.06 -8.64 -2.32
CA GLY A 7 -4.63 -7.37 -1.75
C GLY A 7 -5.78 -6.42 -1.37
N VAL A 8 -6.90 -6.45 -2.10
CA VAL A 8 -8.12 -5.70 -1.74
C VAL A 8 -8.72 -6.22 -0.43
N VAL A 9 -8.79 -7.54 -0.26
CA VAL A 9 -9.32 -8.17 0.95
C VAL A 9 -8.37 -7.93 2.13
N ASP A 10 -7.07 -8.04 1.89
CA ASP A 10 -6.05 -7.80 2.91
C ASP A 10 -6.05 -6.35 3.41
N ASP A 11 -6.30 -5.38 2.52
CA ASP A 11 -6.35 -3.95 2.87
C ASP A 11 -7.57 -3.65 3.76
N ALA A 12 -8.73 -4.21 3.42
CA ALA A 12 -9.93 -4.11 4.26
C ALA A 12 -9.71 -4.74 5.65
N ASN A 13 -9.01 -5.88 5.70
CA ASN A 13 -8.66 -6.53 6.97
C ASN A 13 -7.67 -5.69 7.79
N ALA A 14 -6.65 -5.11 7.16
CA ALA A 14 -5.67 -4.25 7.81
C ALA A 14 -6.32 -2.99 8.41
N TYR A 15 -7.27 -2.38 7.69
CA TYR A 15 -8.08 -1.29 8.23
C TYR A 15 -8.92 -1.74 9.44
N GLY A 16 -9.45 -2.97 9.42
CA GLY A 16 -10.12 -3.58 10.56
C GLY A 16 -9.24 -3.64 11.81
N VAL A 17 -7.96 -4.01 11.67
CA VAL A 17 -6.99 -4.05 12.78
C VAL A 17 -6.78 -2.66 13.37
N ILE A 18 -6.61 -1.63 12.53
CA ILE A 18 -6.49 -0.23 13.00
C ILE A 18 -7.73 0.18 13.78
N ARG A 19 -8.91 -0.05 13.20
CA ARG A 19 -10.20 0.28 13.83
C ARG A 19 -10.33 -0.37 15.22
N ASP A 20 -9.95 -1.64 15.33
CA ASP A 20 -10.12 -2.38 16.58
C ASP A 20 -9.08 -1.98 17.64
N ALA A 21 -7.85 -1.62 17.24
CA ALA A 21 -6.88 -1.00 18.12
C ALA A 21 -7.40 0.33 18.72
N TYR A 22 -8.08 1.15 17.92
CA TYR A 22 -8.67 2.40 18.41
C TYR A 22 -9.80 2.22 19.42
N LYS A 23 -10.49 1.06 19.41
CA LYS A 23 -11.60 0.71 20.31
C LYS A 23 -11.14 0.19 21.67
N LEU A 24 -9.85 -0.13 21.83
CA LEU A 24 -9.34 -0.62 23.11
C LEU A 24 -9.61 0.37 24.25
N PRO A 25 -9.79 -0.11 25.50
CA PRO A 25 -9.94 0.73 26.68
C PRO A 25 -8.80 1.73 26.86
N LYS A 26 -9.07 2.79 27.62
CA LYS A 26 -8.13 3.91 27.79
C LYS A 26 -8.33 4.66 29.12
N GLU A 27 -8.92 4.01 30.11
CA GLU A 27 -9.25 4.62 31.40
C GLU A 27 -8.03 4.57 32.33
N THR A 28 -7.26 3.48 32.30
CA THR A 28 -6.03 3.35 33.10
C THR A 28 -4.76 3.64 32.30
N GLU A 29 -3.65 3.93 32.98
CA GLU A 29 -2.35 4.13 32.31
C GLU A 29 -1.85 2.85 31.60
N GLU A 30 -2.14 1.68 32.18
CA GLU A 30 -1.82 0.39 31.57
C GLU A 30 -2.63 0.16 30.29
N GLU A 31 -3.94 0.42 30.32
CA GLU A 31 -4.80 0.35 29.13
C GLU A 31 -4.35 1.32 28.05
N LYS A 32 -4.02 2.56 28.42
CA LYS A 32 -3.48 3.56 27.47
C LYS A 32 -2.17 3.09 26.85
N ALA A 33 -1.28 2.45 27.61
CA ALA A 33 -0.03 1.93 27.09
C ALA A 33 -0.27 0.79 26.07
N ILE A 34 -1.11 -0.18 26.42
CA ILE A 34 -1.50 -1.29 25.53
C ILE A 34 -2.15 -0.75 24.25
N ARG A 35 -3.09 0.19 24.40
CA ARG A 35 -3.78 0.82 23.27
C ARG A 35 -2.80 1.57 22.35
N ARG A 36 -1.85 2.33 22.90
CA ARG A 36 -0.83 3.03 22.10
C ARG A 36 0.02 2.05 21.29
N GLN A 37 0.45 0.95 21.92
CA GLN A 37 1.23 -0.08 21.24
C GLN A 37 0.43 -0.74 20.11
N ALA A 38 -0.82 -1.14 20.39
CA ALA A 38 -1.70 -1.74 19.39
C ALA A 38 -1.95 -0.83 18.18
N ILE A 39 -2.09 0.50 18.39
CA ILE A 39 -2.24 1.47 17.28
C ILE A 39 -0.94 1.56 16.47
N ALA A 40 0.22 1.55 17.12
CA ALA A 40 1.51 1.60 16.44
C ALA A 40 1.74 0.35 15.57
N ASP A 41 1.46 -0.83 16.12
CA ASP A 41 1.58 -2.10 15.42
C ASP A 41 0.58 -2.18 14.24
N ALA A 42 -0.66 -1.73 14.47
CA ALA A 42 -1.67 -1.64 13.42
C ALA A 42 -1.28 -0.66 12.31
N GLY A 43 -0.58 0.42 12.63
CA GLY A 43 -0.02 1.35 11.66
C GLY A 43 0.97 0.67 10.70
N VAL A 44 1.83 -0.20 11.22
CA VAL A 44 2.77 -0.99 10.39
C VAL A 44 2.01 -1.93 9.46
N VAL A 45 1.00 -2.63 9.97
CA VAL A 45 0.14 -3.50 9.16
C VAL A 45 -0.59 -2.71 8.06
N GLY A 46 -1.17 -1.56 8.42
CA GLY A 46 -1.88 -0.67 7.52
C GLY A 46 -1.00 -0.07 6.41
N ALA A 47 0.29 0.17 6.67
CA ALA A 47 1.24 0.61 5.65
C ALA A 47 1.79 -0.56 4.81
N SER A 48 1.86 -1.77 5.36
CA SER A 48 2.46 -2.93 4.68
C SER A 48 1.62 -3.47 3.53
N VAL A 49 0.29 -3.48 3.66
CA VAL A 49 -0.60 -3.95 2.59
C VAL A 49 -0.56 -3.06 1.34
N PRO A 50 -0.74 -1.72 1.44
CA PRO A 50 -0.61 -0.86 0.27
C PRO A 50 0.82 -0.87 -0.30
N LEU A 51 1.86 -1.12 0.49
CA LEU A 51 3.22 -1.35 -0.03
C LEU A 51 3.28 -2.54 -0.99
N GLU A 52 2.73 -3.70 -0.58
CA GLU A 52 2.73 -4.88 -1.44
C GLU A 52 1.84 -4.69 -2.68
N ASN A 53 0.70 -4.00 -2.54
CA ASN A 53 -0.14 -3.65 -3.68
C ASN A 53 0.56 -2.68 -4.64
N ALA A 54 1.31 -1.69 -4.14
CA ALA A 54 2.11 -0.78 -4.95
C ALA A 54 3.17 -1.54 -5.76
N LYS A 55 3.91 -2.47 -5.15
CA LYS A 55 4.90 -3.32 -5.85
C LYS A 55 4.25 -4.15 -6.97
N LEU A 56 3.08 -4.73 -6.70
CA LEU A 56 2.36 -5.53 -7.70
C LEU A 56 1.86 -4.66 -8.86
N CYS A 57 1.30 -3.48 -8.59
CA CYS A 57 0.89 -2.52 -9.61
C CYS A 57 2.09 -2.02 -10.42
N ARG A 58 3.21 -1.70 -9.76
CA ARG A 58 4.44 -1.24 -10.42
C ARG A 58 4.96 -2.28 -11.39
N ARG A 59 4.98 -3.55 -10.98
CA ARG A 59 5.34 -4.66 -11.86
C ARG A 59 4.45 -4.76 -13.10
N VAL A 60 3.13 -4.52 -12.96
CA VAL A 60 2.21 -4.50 -14.11
C VAL A 60 2.54 -3.34 -15.05
N TYR A 61 2.82 -2.16 -14.50
CA TYR A 61 3.26 -1.00 -15.26
C TYR A 61 4.55 -1.28 -16.03
N ASP A 62 5.59 -1.79 -15.36
CA ASP A 62 6.90 -2.06 -15.98
C ASP A 62 6.78 -3.07 -17.13
N ILE A 63 6.00 -4.15 -16.95
CA ILE A 63 5.69 -5.10 -18.03
C ILE A 63 4.98 -4.40 -19.19
N GLY A 64 4.03 -3.51 -18.89
CA GLY A 64 3.32 -2.75 -19.92
C GLY A 64 4.25 -1.84 -20.72
N ILE A 65 5.17 -1.16 -20.06
CA ILE A 65 6.20 -0.33 -20.71
C ILE A 65 7.13 -1.18 -21.59
N GLU A 66 7.54 -2.36 -21.13
CA GLU A 66 8.39 -3.26 -21.94
C GLU A 66 7.74 -3.74 -23.24
N LEU A 67 6.40 -3.76 -23.29
CA LEU A 67 5.61 -4.17 -24.44
C LEU A 67 5.39 -3.03 -25.45
N VAL A 68 5.66 -1.78 -25.11
CA VAL A 68 5.48 -0.64 -26.03
C VAL A 68 6.32 -0.86 -27.29
N GLY A 69 5.69 -0.75 -28.46
CA GLY A 69 6.31 -1.02 -29.77
C GLY A 69 6.46 -2.51 -30.12
N LYS A 70 6.06 -3.42 -29.23
CA LYS A 70 6.06 -4.89 -29.41
C LYS A 70 4.65 -5.49 -29.38
N THR A 71 3.61 -4.66 -29.46
CA THR A 71 2.21 -5.11 -29.45
C THR A 71 1.60 -5.20 -30.84
N ASN A 72 0.52 -5.97 -30.95
CA ASN A 72 -0.42 -5.80 -32.06
C ASN A 72 -0.89 -4.34 -32.09
N SER A 73 -0.80 -3.68 -33.25
CA SER A 73 -1.21 -2.28 -33.43
C SER A 73 -2.67 -2.04 -33.06
N ASN A 74 -3.54 -3.03 -33.28
CA ASN A 74 -4.95 -2.94 -32.94
C ASN A 74 -5.21 -2.98 -31.42
N CYS A 75 -4.23 -3.40 -30.62
CA CYS A 75 -4.32 -3.48 -29.16
C CYS A 75 -3.52 -2.37 -28.46
N TYR A 76 -2.97 -1.40 -29.20
CA TYR A 76 -2.13 -0.35 -28.62
C TYR A 76 -2.88 0.47 -27.57
N THR A 77 -4.15 0.82 -27.83
CA THR A 77 -4.98 1.59 -26.89
C THR A 77 -5.26 0.81 -25.61
N ASP A 78 -5.48 -0.51 -25.70
CA ASP A 78 -5.69 -1.37 -24.54
C ASP A 78 -4.43 -1.45 -23.66
N LEU A 79 -3.25 -1.57 -24.28
CA LEU A 79 -1.98 -1.51 -23.57
C LEU A 79 -1.80 -0.16 -22.87
N ALA A 80 -2.02 0.94 -23.58
CA ALA A 80 -1.87 2.29 -23.04
C ALA A 80 -2.78 2.51 -21.82
N ILE A 81 -4.06 2.12 -21.91
CA ILE A 81 -5.00 2.18 -20.79
C ILE A 81 -4.52 1.30 -19.63
N GLY A 82 -4.04 0.08 -19.91
CA GLY A 82 -3.50 -0.82 -18.91
C GLY A 82 -2.31 -0.23 -18.13
N CYS A 83 -1.38 0.42 -18.84
CA CYS A 83 -0.25 1.12 -18.23
C CYS A 83 -0.74 2.27 -17.35
N GLU A 84 -1.66 3.12 -17.83
CA GLU A 84 -2.18 4.24 -17.03
C GLU A 84 -2.91 3.76 -15.76
N LEU A 85 -3.72 2.70 -15.86
CA LEU A 85 -4.38 2.11 -14.69
C LEU A 85 -3.36 1.54 -13.69
N ALA A 86 -2.30 0.88 -14.16
CA ALA A 86 -1.24 0.37 -13.31
C ALA A 86 -0.44 1.50 -12.65
N LYS A 87 -0.19 2.61 -13.36
CA LYS A 87 0.43 3.82 -12.83
C LYS A 87 -0.41 4.43 -11.72
N ILE A 88 -1.70 4.66 -11.98
CA ILE A 88 -2.65 5.18 -10.99
C ILE A 88 -2.72 4.25 -9.78
N GLY A 89 -2.81 2.93 -10.00
CA GLY A 89 -2.84 1.94 -8.93
C GLY A 89 -1.59 1.98 -8.06
N THR A 90 -0.41 2.11 -8.67
CA THR A 90 0.88 2.22 -7.94
C THR A 90 0.93 3.49 -7.10
N ASN A 91 0.67 4.65 -7.72
CA ASN A 91 0.76 5.94 -7.04
C ASN A 91 -0.33 6.12 -5.98
N GLY A 92 -1.53 5.59 -6.21
CA GLY A 92 -2.60 5.55 -5.21
C GLY A 92 -2.23 4.70 -4.00
N CYS A 93 -1.59 3.55 -4.21
CA CYS A 93 -1.06 2.75 -3.11
C CYS A 93 0.05 3.48 -2.34
N VAL A 94 0.96 4.17 -3.03
CA VAL A 94 1.99 5.02 -2.40
C VAL A 94 1.36 6.10 -1.49
N MET A 95 0.29 6.74 -1.93
CA MET A 95 -0.47 7.67 -1.09
C MET A 95 -1.05 7.00 0.16
N ASN A 96 -1.61 5.79 0.01
CA ASN A 96 -2.17 5.04 1.13
C ASN A 96 -1.12 4.57 2.14
N ILE A 97 0.12 4.25 1.71
CA ILE A 97 1.25 4.03 2.62
C ILE A 97 1.46 5.28 3.47
N GLY A 98 1.57 6.45 2.81
CA GLY A 98 1.81 7.74 3.46
C GLY A 98 0.80 8.09 4.54
N VAL A 99 -0.50 7.80 4.32
CA VAL A 99 -1.56 8.03 5.32
C VAL A 99 -1.30 7.28 6.64
N ASN A 100 -0.78 6.06 6.55
CA ASN A 100 -0.55 5.20 7.72
C ASN A 100 0.76 5.52 8.47
N LEU A 101 1.71 6.24 7.85
CA LEU A 101 3.02 6.49 8.47
C LEU A 101 2.96 7.30 9.77
N SER A 102 1.93 8.13 9.96
CA SER A 102 1.73 8.87 11.21
C SER A 102 1.51 7.95 12.44
N LEU A 103 1.01 6.74 12.19
CA LEU A 103 0.75 5.72 13.20
C LEU A 103 1.99 4.88 13.50
N VAL A 104 2.89 4.69 12.53
CA VAL A 104 4.12 3.91 12.68
C VAL A 104 5.09 4.62 13.63
N LYS A 105 5.59 3.90 14.65
CA LYS A 105 6.56 4.43 15.63
C LYS A 105 7.94 3.81 15.53
N ASP A 106 8.07 2.67 14.85
CA ASP A 106 9.36 2.05 14.56
C ASP A 106 10.08 2.85 13.45
N GLU A 107 11.23 3.43 13.79
CA GLU A 107 12.01 4.28 12.88
C GLU A 107 12.56 3.50 11.68
N ALA A 108 12.98 2.25 11.88
CA ALA A 108 13.50 1.42 10.80
C ALA A 108 12.38 1.10 9.80
N LYS A 109 11.18 0.80 10.29
CA LYS A 109 9.99 0.62 9.42
C LYS A 109 9.58 1.90 8.73
N LEU A 110 9.63 3.04 9.41
CA LEU A 110 9.31 4.32 8.81
C LEU A 110 10.26 4.64 7.65
N GLN A 111 11.55 4.37 7.82
CA GLN A 111 12.56 4.55 6.79
C GLN A 111 12.32 3.59 5.60
N GLU A 112 12.08 2.30 5.87
CA GLU A 112 11.75 1.29 4.85
C GLU A 112 10.57 1.74 3.97
N PHE A 113 9.48 2.22 4.58
CA PHE A 113 8.32 2.71 3.84
C PHE A 113 8.63 3.97 3.03
N ASN A 114 9.37 4.93 3.59
CA ASN A 114 9.75 6.15 2.89
C ASN A 114 10.60 5.89 1.66
N ASP A 115 11.56 4.96 1.75
CA ASP A 115 12.41 4.61 0.61
C ASP A 115 11.61 3.86 -0.46
N ALA A 116 10.77 2.91 -0.05
CA ALA A 116 9.91 2.20 -0.99
C ALA A 116 8.92 3.13 -1.71
N MET A 117 8.34 4.13 -1.02
CA MET A 117 7.46 5.12 -1.65
C MET A 117 8.18 5.94 -2.72
N LYS A 118 9.45 6.31 -2.51
CA LYS A 118 10.26 7.02 -3.51
C LYS A 118 10.57 6.14 -4.71
N GLU A 119 10.95 4.89 -4.48
CA GLU A 119 11.30 3.93 -5.53
C GLU A 119 10.08 3.56 -6.40
N LEU A 120 8.94 3.32 -5.77
CA LEU A 120 7.75 2.81 -6.46
C LEU A 120 6.98 3.87 -7.22
N ARG A 121 7.11 5.15 -6.85
CA ARG A 121 6.39 6.24 -7.52
C ARG A 121 6.75 6.29 -9.01
N ILE A 122 5.72 6.51 -9.82
CA ILE A 122 5.84 6.68 -11.27
C ILE A 122 5.46 8.12 -11.60
N ASP A 123 6.37 8.84 -12.24
CA ASP A 123 6.17 10.23 -12.70
C ASP A 123 5.20 10.30 -13.88
#